data_AF-N6Z006-F1
#
_entry.id   AF-N6Z006-F1
#
_cell.length_a   1.000
_cell.length_b   1.000
_cell.length_c   1.000
_cell.angle_alpha   90.00
_cell.angle_beta   90.00
_cell.angle_gamma   90.00
#
_symmetry.space_group_name_H-M   'P 1'
#
loop_
_entity.id
_entity.type
_entity.pdbx_description
1 polymer ?
#
loop_
_entity_poly.entity_id
_entity_poly.type
_entity_poly.pdbx_seq_one_letter_code
_entity_poly.pdbx_strand_id
1 'polypeptide(L)'
;MTLGTPPRFDTDNPRHQRVLALLLQRPAKREEVDRAAGASNGPELVAELRRRGLELPCERVEAIDRDGRPCRPGVYHATPADRRKIAAWLRSRSSGRIAPELAGWLALGAVSVLLLMGA
;
A
#
# COMPACT_ATOMS: atom_id res chain seq x y z
N MET A 1 -9.70 -26.66 -16.50
CA MET A 1 -9.66 -25.57 -15.50
C MET A 1 -8.34 -24.82 -15.66
N THR A 2 -8.32 -23.72 -16.41
CA THR A 2 -7.14 -22.86 -16.51
C THR A 2 -6.95 -22.14 -15.19
N LEU A 3 -5.90 -22.50 -14.44
CA LEU A 3 -5.45 -21.75 -13.27
C LEU A 3 -4.93 -20.40 -13.77
N GLY A 4 -5.82 -19.43 -13.95
CA GLY A 4 -5.46 -18.05 -14.23
C GLY A 4 -4.62 -17.52 -13.06
N THR A 5 -3.50 -16.86 -13.37
CA THR A 5 -2.70 -16.15 -12.37
C THR A 5 -3.62 -15.29 -11.52
N PRO A 6 -3.59 -15.41 -10.17
CA PRO A 6 -4.46 -14.60 -9.33
C PRO A 6 -4.23 -13.11 -9.64
N PRO A 7 -5.28 -12.29 -9.68
CA PRO A 7 -5.16 -10.88 -10.02
C PRO A 7 -4.13 -10.21 -9.10
N ARG A 8 -3.17 -9.53 -9.72
CA ARG A 8 -2.12 -8.81 -9.00
C ARG A 8 -2.74 -7.61 -8.30
N PHE A 9 -2.43 -7.43 -7.01
CA PHE A 9 -2.87 -6.25 -6.27
C PHE A 9 -2.15 -4.98 -6.77
N ASP A 10 -2.90 -3.91 -6.99
CA ASP A 10 -2.39 -2.56 -7.21
C ASP A 10 -3.35 -1.48 -6.70
N THR A 11 -2.83 -0.26 -6.50
CA THR A 11 -3.63 0.93 -6.21
C THR A 11 -2.84 2.23 -6.40
N ASP A 12 -3.42 3.21 -7.08
CA ASP A 12 -2.89 4.57 -7.16
C ASP A 12 -3.57 5.56 -6.19
N ASN A 13 -4.63 5.13 -5.49
CA ASN A 13 -5.31 5.97 -4.50
C ASN A 13 -4.37 6.28 -3.31
N PRO A 14 -4.05 7.56 -3.03
CA PRO A 14 -3.13 7.92 -1.94
C PRO A 14 -3.68 7.56 -0.55
N ARG A 15 -5.01 7.48 -0.38
CA ARG A 15 -5.62 7.04 0.89
C ARG A 15 -5.33 5.56 1.16
N HIS A 16 -5.42 4.72 0.13
CA HIS A 16 -5.03 3.31 0.22
C HIS A 16 -3.58 3.18 0.64
N GLN A 17 -2.69 3.94 -0.01
CA GLN A 17 -1.26 3.87 0.24
C GLN A 17 -0.89 4.22 1.68
N ARG A 18 -1.52 5.26 2.26
CA ARG A 18 -1.33 5.62 3.68
C ARG A 18 -1.83 4.54 4.63
N VAL A 19 -3.00 3.96 4.36
CA VAL A 19 -3.56 2.87 5.20
C VAL A 19 -2.70 1.62 5.11
N LEU A 20 -2.19 1.26 3.92
CA LEU A 20 -1.28 0.13 3.75
C LEU A 20 0.05 0.37 4.50
N ALA A 21 0.59 1.59 4.45
CA ALA A 21 1.78 1.94 5.21
C ALA A 21 1.60 1.74 6.72
N LEU A 22 0.42 2.09 7.27
CA LEU A 22 0.06 1.82 8.66
C LEU A 22 -0.03 0.31 8.94
N LEU A 23 -0.79 -0.43 8.13
CA LEU A 23 -1.04 -1.87 8.35
C LEU A 23 0.20 -2.76 8.15
N LEU A 24 1.17 -2.30 7.35
CA LEU A 24 2.47 -2.95 7.24
C LEU A 24 3.31 -2.81 8.52
N GLN A 25 3.15 -1.72 9.27
CA GLN A 25 3.86 -1.50 10.53
C GLN A 25 3.20 -2.27 11.68
N ARG A 26 1.87 -2.20 11.79
CA ARG A 26 1.12 -2.87 12.86
C ARG A 26 -0.37 -3.04 12.54
N PRO A 27 -1.08 -3.92 13.26
CA PRO A 27 -2.54 -3.90 13.27
C PRO A 27 -3.09 -2.55 13.77
N ALA A 28 -4.26 -2.16 13.27
CA ALA A 28 -4.83 -0.85 13.54
C ALA A 28 -6.35 -0.90 13.74
N LYS A 29 -6.85 -0.11 14.69
CA LYS A 29 -8.29 0.10 14.91
C LYS A 29 -8.90 0.94 13.79
N ARG A 30 -10.23 0.91 13.65
CA ARG A 30 -10.97 1.72 12.68
C ARG A 30 -10.56 3.19 12.73
N GLU A 31 -10.49 3.80 13.91
CA GLU A 31 -10.24 5.23 14.08
C GLU A 31 -8.83 5.62 13.61
N GLU A 32 -7.88 4.69 13.71
CA GLU A 32 -6.51 4.88 13.23
C GLU A 32 -6.44 4.74 11.71
N VAL A 33 -7.23 3.83 11.14
CA VAL A 33 -7.43 3.72 9.68
C VAL A 33 -8.07 4.99 9.14
N ASP A 34 -9.11 5.51 9.79
CA ASP A 34 -9.78 6.77 9.40
C ASP A 34 -8.77 7.94 9.40
N ARG A 35 -7.96 8.04 10.46
CA ARG A 35 -6.89 9.05 10.58
C ARG A 35 -5.84 8.91 9.47
N ALA A 36 -5.35 7.70 9.20
CA ALA A 36 -4.36 7.47 8.15
C ALA A 36 -4.92 7.74 6.74
N ALA A 37 -6.18 7.37 6.51
CA ALA A 37 -6.88 7.65 5.26
C ALA A 37 -7.11 9.15 5.06
N GLY A 38 -7.33 9.90 6.15
CA GLY A 38 -7.80 11.28 6.11
C GLY A 38 -9.29 11.37 5.76
N ALA A 39 -10.07 10.34 6.12
CA ALA A 39 -11.50 10.25 5.85
C ALA A 39 -12.18 9.35 6.89
N SER A 40 -13.44 9.64 7.24
CA SER A 40 -14.20 8.91 8.28
C SER A 40 -14.87 7.61 7.79
N ASN A 41 -14.42 7.07 6.65
CA ASN A 41 -15.01 5.93 5.95
C ASN A 41 -14.05 4.73 5.81
N GLY A 42 -13.15 4.54 6.78
CA GLY A 42 -12.15 3.48 6.82
C GLY A 42 -12.68 2.06 6.54
N PRO A 43 -13.87 1.64 7.04
CA PRO A 43 -14.43 0.34 6.69
C PRO A 43 -14.67 0.15 5.18
N GLU A 44 -15.16 1.17 4.48
CA GLU A 44 -15.35 1.11 3.02
C GLU A 44 -14.02 1.09 2.29
N LEU A 45 -13.04 1.87 2.76
CA LEU A 45 -11.68 1.85 2.21
C LEU A 45 -11.03 0.47 2.35
N VAL A 46 -11.19 -0.20 3.50
CA VAL A 46 -10.72 -1.58 3.68
C VAL A 46 -11.50 -2.53 2.77
N ALA A 47 -12.80 -2.34 2.58
CA ALA A 47 -13.60 -3.13 1.63
C ALA A 47 -13.11 -2.96 0.18
N GLU A 48 -12.75 -1.76 -0.26
CA GLU A 48 -12.11 -1.50 -1.55
C GLU A 48 -10.78 -2.26 -1.71
N LEU A 49 -9.93 -2.21 -0.69
CA LEU A 49 -8.66 -2.96 -0.67
C LEU A 49 -8.91 -4.48 -0.76
N ARG A 50 -9.97 -4.98 -0.13
CA ARG A 50 -10.38 -6.39 -0.24
C ARG A 50 -10.87 -6.76 -1.64
N ARG A 51 -11.69 -5.90 -2.27
CA ARG A 51 -12.11 -6.07 -3.67
C ARG A 51 -10.93 -6.09 -4.64
N ARG A 52 -9.81 -5.45 -4.28
CA ARG A 52 -8.54 -5.47 -5.02
C ARG A 52 -7.66 -6.70 -4.74
N GLY A 53 -8.13 -7.64 -3.92
CA GLY A 53 -7.46 -8.92 -3.70
C GLY A 53 -6.59 -8.99 -2.44
N LEU A 54 -6.71 -8.05 -1.51
CA LEU A 54 -6.21 -8.23 -0.14
C LEU A 54 -7.26 -8.90 0.75
N GLU A 55 -6.84 -9.49 1.86
CA GLU A 55 -7.76 -10.09 2.83
C GLU A 55 -8.08 -9.13 3.97
N LEU A 56 -7.04 -8.52 4.57
CA LEU A 56 -7.15 -7.54 5.64
C LEU A 56 -8.17 -7.92 6.74
N PRO A 57 -8.04 -9.09 7.41
CA PRO A 57 -9.03 -9.56 8.38
C PRO A 57 -9.25 -8.54 9.50
N CYS A 58 -10.48 -8.53 10.03
CA CYS A 58 -10.90 -7.67 11.14
C CYS A 58 -11.16 -8.55 12.37
N GLU A 59 -10.30 -8.44 13.37
CA GLU A 59 -10.44 -9.12 14.65
C GLU A 59 -11.25 -8.25 15.62
N ARG A 60 -12.18 -8.86 16.34
CA ARG A 60 -12.96 -8.20 17.39
C ARG A 60 -12.24 -8.39 18.73
N VAL A 61 -11.56 -7.34 19.20
CA VAL A 61 -10.76 -7.39 20.43
C VAL A 61 -11.59 -6.86 21.59
N GLU A 62 -11.53 -7.50 22.76
CA GLU A 62 -12.22 -7.02 23.96
C GLU A 62 -11.61 -5.71 24.48
N ALA A 63 -12.47 -4.74 24.80
CA ALA A 63 -12.06 -3.45 25.36
C ALA A 63 -13.15 -2.90 26.28
N ILE A 64 -12.79 -1.90 27.09
CA ILE A 64 -13.75 -1.14 27.90
C ILE A 64 -13.93 0.23 27.24
N ASP A 65 -15.18 0.64 27.05
CA ASP A 65 -15.50 1.94 26.49
C ASP A 65 -15.37 3.07 27.53
N ARG A 66 -15.63 4.30 27.11
CA ARG A 66 -15.54 5.50 27.97
C ARG A 66 -16.52 5.46 29.14
N ASP A 67 -17.62 4.73 29.02
CA ASP A 67 -18.68 4.64 30.03
C ASP A 67 -18.49 3.41 30.94
N GLY A 68 -17.33 2.75 30.85
CA GLY A 68 -16.98 1.58 31.66
C GLY A 68 -17.63 0.28 31.21
N ARG A 69 -18.21 0.23 30.00
CA ARG A 69 -18.92 -0.95 29.50
C ARG A 69 -18.01 -1.79 28.60
N PRO A 70 -18.17 -3.14 28.62
CA PRO A 70 -17.46 -4.01 27.71
C PRO A 70 -17.90 -3.75 26.27
N CYS A 71 -16.93 -3.57 25.39
CA CYS A 71 -17.10 -3.43 23.96
C CYS A 71 -16.10 -4.30 23.21
N ARG A 72 -16.27 -4.39 21.89
CA ARG A 72 -15.46 -5.23 21.02
C ARG A 72 -15.04 -4.49 19.75
N PRO A 73 -14.14 -3.49 19.83
CA PRO A 73 -13.66 -2.77 18.66
C PRO A 73 -12.99 -3.71 17.64
N GLY A 74 -13.12 -3.36 16.36
CA GLY A 74 -12.48 -4.06 15.27
C GLY A 74 -11.03 -3.59 15.08
N VAL A 75 -10.11 -4.53 14.90
CA VAL A 75 -8.70 -4.30 14.58
C VAL A 75 -8.38 -4.98 13.25
N TYR A 76 -7.83 -4.23 12.30
CA TYR A 76 -7.45 -4.73 10.99
C TYR A 76 -5.99 -5.20 10.98
N HIS A 77 -5.74 -6.31 10.28
CA HIS A 77 -4.41 -6.92 10.19
C HIS A 77 -4.01 -7.12 8.73
N ALA A 78 -2.75 -6.87 8.38
CA ALA A 78 -2.20 -7.36 7.12
C ALA A 78 -1.66 -8.78 7.29
N THR A 79 -2.25 -9.75 6.60
CA THR A 79 -1.80 -11.15 6.65
C THR A 79 -0.42 -11.32 6.00
N PRO A 80 0.29 -12.44 6.23
CA PRO A 80 1.51 -12.73 5.48
C PRO A 80 1.29 -12.75 3.95
N ALA A 81 0.12 -13.18 3.48
CA ALA A 81 -0.24 -13.15 2.07
C ALA A 81 -0.42 -11.72 1.56
N ASP A 82 -1.11 -10.86 2.31
CA ASP A 82 -1.26 -9.44 1.99
C ASP A 82 0.10 -8.75 1.89
N ARG A 83 0.98 -8.98 2.88
CA ARG A 83 2.35 -8.42 2.89
C ARG A 83 3.14 -8.80 1.64
N ARG A 84 3.04 -10.05 1.19
CA ARG A 84 3.68 -10.50 -0.06
C ARG A 84 3.12 -9.78 -1.29
N LYS A 85 1.80 -9.64 -1.39
CA LYS A 85 1.11 -8.93 -2.49
C LYS A 85 1.52 -7.46 -2.53
N ILE A 86 1.49 -6.77 -1.38
CA ILE A 86 1.88 -5.36 -1.24
C ILE A 86 3.36 -5.17 -1.60
N ALA A 87 4.25 -6.04 -1.11
CA ALA A 87 5.68 -5.96 -1.43
C ALA A 87 5.94 -6.20 -2.93
N ALA A 88 5.24 -7.13 -3.57
CA ALA A 88 5.34 -7.35 -5.01
C ALA A 88 4.85 -6.15 -5.83
N TRP A 89 3.80 -5.46 -5.37
CA TRP A 89 3.31 -4.22 -5.97
C TRP A 89 4.30 -3.06 -5.81
N LEU A 90 4.87 -2.87 -4.62
CA LEU A 90 5.87 -1.85 -4.35
C LEU A 90 7.11 -2.02 -5.24
N ARG A 91 7.59 -3.27 -5.40
CA ARG A 91 8.72 -3.58 -6.31
C ARG A 91 8.43 -3.21 -7.76
N SER A 92 7.24 -3.53 -8.29
CA SER A 92 6.88 -3.09 -9.65
C SER A 92 6.80 -1.58 -9.81
N ARG A 93 6.42 -0.85 -8.76
CA ARG A 93 6.38 0.63 -8.80
C ARG A 93 7.77 1.25 -8.79
N SER A 94 8.74 0.65 -8.11
CA SER A 94 10.12 1.16 -8.09
C SER A 94 10.85 0.97 -9.42
N SER A 95 10.50 -0.05 -10.20
CA SER A 95 11.19 -0.43 -11.45
C SER A 95 11.10 0.59 -12.60
N GLY A 96 10.53 1.78 -12.39
CA GLY A 96 10.38 2.82 -13.42
C GLY A 96 10.86 4.21 -13.00
N ARG A 97 11.55 4.38 -11.87
CA ARG A 97 12.06 5.68 -11.42
C ARG A 97 13.58 5.68 -11.43
N ILE A 98 14.18 6.28 -12.46
CA ILE A 98 15.58 6.70 -12.42
C ILE A 98 15.65 7.88 -11.45
N ALA A 99 16.62 7.86 -10.54
CA ALA A 99 16.82 8.98 -9.64
C ALA A 99 17.09 10.25 -10.48
N PRO A 100 16.41 11.38 -10.22
CA PRO A 100 16.50 12.57 -11.07
C PRO A 100 17.95 13.06 -11.25
N GLU A 101 18.79 12.87 -10.24
CA GLU A 101 20.23 13.12 -10.28
C GLU A 101 20.96 12.24 -11.31
N LEU A 102 20.59 10.97 -11.45
CA LEU A 102 21.18 10.05 -12.42
C LEU A 102 20.67 10.32 -13.84
N ALA A 103 19.43 10.80 -13.99
CA ALA A 103 18.89 11.19 -15.29
C ALA A 103 19.69 12.34 -15.91
N GLY A 104 20.13 13.32 -15.11
CA GLY A 104 20.99 14.41 -15.54
C GLY A 104 22.36 13.93 -16.05
N TRP A 105 23.01 13.02 -15.30
CA TRP A 105 24.28 12.44 -15.72
C TRP A 105 24.18 11.57 -16.97
N LEU A 106 23.10 10.80 -17.12
CA LEU A 106 22.84 10.01 -18.33
C LEU A 106 22.62 10.90 -19.56
N ALA A 107 21.89 12.01 -19.40
CA ALA A 107 21.66 12.98 -20.48
C ALA A 107 22.98 13.67 -20.90
N LEU A 108 23.79 14.11 -19.94
CA LEU A 108 25.12 14.68 -20.20
C LEU A 108 26.03 13.68 -20.90
N GLY A 109 26.10 12.44 -20.41
CA GLY A 109 26.89 11.38 -21.05
C GLY A 109 26.44 11.08 -22.47
N ALA A 110 25.14 11.03 -22.74
CA ALA A 110 24.60 10.83 -24.09
C ALA A 110 24.97 11.98 -25.05
N VAL A 111 24.90 13.23 -24.58
CA VAL A 111 25.32 14.41 -25.37
C VAL A 111 26.82 14.37 -25.67
N SER A 112 27.65 14.05 -24.68
CA SER A 112 29.10 13.91 -24.87
C SER A 112 29.47 12.80 -25.86
N VAL A 113 28.80 11.65 -25.79
CA VAL A 113 28.98 10.56 -26.76
C VAL A 113 28.54 10.99 -28.16
N LEU A 114 27.41 11.70 -28.29
CA LEU A 114 26.93 12.18 -29.59
C LEU A 114 27.90 13.19 -30.23
N LEU A 115 28.49 14.07 -29.42
CA LEU A 115 29.51 15.04 -29.86
C LEU A 115 30.81 14.35 -30.27
N LEU A 116 31.21 13.28 -29.58
CA LEU A 116 32.42 12.50 -29.91
C LEU A 116 32.23 11.57 -31.12
N MET A 117 30.99 11.16 -31.42
CA MET A 117 30.65 10.29 -32.56
C MET A 117 30.25 11.08 -33.83
N GLY A 118 30.32 12.41 -33.78
CA GLY A 118 29.83 13.32 -34.83
C GLY A 118 30.62 14.63 -34.96
N ALA A 119 31.95 14.56 -34.86
CA ALA A 119 32.90 15.58 -35.29
C ALA A 119 34.04 14.94 -36.09
#